data_AF-A0A842YEK0-F1
#
_entry.id   AF-A0A842YEK0-F1
#
_cell.length_a   1.000
_cell.length_b   1.000
_cell.length_c   1.000
_cell.angle_alpha   90.00
_cell.angle_beta   90.00
_cell.angle_gamma   90.00
#
_symmetry.space_group_name_H-M   'P 1'
#
loop_
_entity.id
_entity.type
_entity.pdbx_description
1 polymer ?
#
loop_
_entity_poly.entity_id
_entity_poly.type
_entity_poly.pdbx_seq_one_letter_code
_entity_poly.pdbx_strand_id
1 'polypeptide(L)'
;MSSYDESQERFEEFLRTYKDDQGTLTYWTRVQQMSINDETSVSIDFQDLISFDNVFMTLAAEDPLKFIETVNDALVAVLRVEDPDYVNSIDITLIKARITNYSEHVALRAIRSKHIGKLLHISGIMMRASEVKPLLVQAVFQCRICDEKIPQTQEEGRYTEPVRCPLCDKKTPMRLLSQESQFRDWQKVRIQESPEELPPGQMPRSIDVILEGDVVDVSRPGDLVKVTGILQTTPDFSRRGGRLATFNIFIEANGVEISEKEHEQIEISEED
;
A
#
# COMPACT_ATOMS: atom_id res chain seq x y z
N MET A 1 24.92 1.92 16.48
CA MET A 1 24.04 1.23 15.53
C MET A 1 22.63 1.53 15.98
N SER A 2 21.82 2.08 15.07
CA SER A 2 20.45 2.45 15.40
C SER A 2 19.62 1.17 15.57
N SER A 3 18.61 1.17 16.45
CA SER A 3 17.65 0.06 16.59
C SER A 3 16.99 -0.33 15.25
N TYR A 4 17.05 0.56 14.25
CA TYR A 4 16.45 0.41 12.93
C TYR A 4 17.32 -0.31 11.91
N ASP A 5 18.65 -0.22 12.01
CA ASP A 5 19.54 -1.03 11.15
C ASP A 5 19.34 -2.52 11.49
N GLU A 6 19.15 -2.82 12.78
CA GLU A 6 18.88 -4.16 13.27
C GLU A 6 17.54 -4.71 12.77
N SER A 7 16.49 -3.88 12.69
CA SER A 7 15.20 -4.34 12.16
C SER A 7 15.25 -4.64 10.66
N GLN A 8 16.00 -3.86 9.87
CA GLN A 8 16.18 -4.14 8.45
C GLN A 8 16.93 -5.46 8.23
N GLU A 9 18.05 -5.67 8.92
CA GLU A 9 18.84 -6.91 8.84
C GLU A 9 17.99 -8.15 9.15
N ARG A 10 17.05 -8.05 10.10
CA ARG A 10 16.13 -9.15 10.42
C ARG A 10 15.10 -9.43 9.33
N PHE A 11 14.60 -8.42 8.62
CA PHE A 11 13.76 -8.64 7.44
C PHE A 11 14.56 -9.30 6.31
N GLU A 12 15.80 -8.87 6.09
CA GLU A 12 16.67 -9.50 5.09
C GLU A 12 16.95 -10.97 5.41
N GLU A 13 17.19 -11.28 6.69
CA GLU A 13 17.34 -12.65 7.18
C GLU A 13 16.07 -13.47 6.97
N PHE A 14 14.89 -12.93 7.33
CA PHE A 14 13.59 -13.57 7.09
C PHE A 14 13.39 -13.92 5.62
N LEU A 15 13.59 -12.96 4.70
CA LEU A 15 13.40 -13.17 3.26
C LEU A 15 14.30 -14.27 2.70
N ARG A 16 15.51 -14.45 3.25
CA ARG A 16 16.49 -15.45 2.79
C ARG A 16 16.32 -16.82 3.44
N THR A 17 15.88 -16.87 4.70
CA THR A 17 16.03 -18.07 5.54
C THR A 17 14.71 -18.70 6.00
N TYR A 18 13.60 -17.96 5.95
CA TYR A 18 12.30 -18.46 6.37
C TYR A 18 11.90 -19.70 5.57
N LYS A 19 11.45 -20.73 6.30
CA LYS A 19 10.92 -21.97 5.73
C LYS A 19 9.49 -22.16 6.20
N ASP A 20 8.62 -22.49 5.26
CA ASP A 20 7.25 -22.88 5.59
C ASP A 20 7.20 -24.25 6.30
N ASP A 21 6.00 -24.68 6.68
CA ASP A 21 5.75 -25.98 7.31
C ASP A 21 6.25 -27.19 6.48
N GLN A 22 6.44 -27.00 5.17
CA GLN A 22 6.95 -28.03 4.25
C GLN A 22 8.47 -27.98 4.10
N GLY A 23 9.15 -27.02 4.74
CA GLY A 23 10.60 -26.82 4.67
C GLY A 23 11.07 -26.04 3.44
N THR A 24 10.15 -25.43 2.69
CA THR A 24 10.43 -24.68 1.46
C THR A 24 10.79 -23.24 1.77
N LEU A 25 11.82 -22.70 1.10
CA LEU A 25 12.20 -21.29 1.20
C LEU A 25 11.25 -20.41 0.37
N THR A 26 10.04 -20.23 0.87
CA THR A 26 8.93 -19.61 0.13
C THR A 26 9.24 -18.19 -0.32
N TYR A 27 9.70 -17.32 0.59
CA TYR A 27 9.98 -15.92 0.27
C TYR A 27 11.23 -15.75 -0.59
N TRP A 28 12.28 -16.50 -0.30
CA TRP A 28 13.50 -16.48 -1.12
C TRP A 28 13.18 -16.85 -2.58
N THR A 29 12.41 -17.93 -2.78
CA THR A 29 12.01 -18.36 -4.11
C THR A 29 11.19 -17.28 -4.82
N ARG A 30 10.24 -16.64 -4.13
CA ARG A 30 9.44 -15.53 -4.69
C ARG A 30 10.33 -14.35 -5.11
N VAL A 31 11.28 -13.95 -4.26
CA VAL A 31 12.23 -12.87 -4.56
C VAL A 31 13.05 -13.20 -5.82
N GLN A 32 13.49 -14.44 -5.99
CA GLN A 32 14.21 -14.87 -7.20
C GLN A 32 13.32 -14.86 -8.45
N GLN A 33 12.02 -15.15 -8.32
CA GLN A 33 11.09 -15.09 -9.46
C GLN A 33 10.76 -13.65 -9.86
N MET A 34 10.95 -12.66 -8.98
CA MET A 34 10.64 -11.27 -9.31
C MET A 34 11.38 -10.77 -10.55
N SER A 35 12.69 -11.05 -10.67
CA SER A 35 13.46 -10.62 -11.83
C SER A 35 13.18 -11.44 -13.10
N ILE A 36 12.67 -12.67 -12.94
CA ILE A 36 12.32 -13.55 -14.07
C ILE A 36 10.98 -13.13 -14.69
N ASN A 37 10.02 -12.73 -13.85
CA ASN A 37 8.66 -12.40 -14.24
C ASN A 37 8.42 -10.89 -14.42
N ASP A 38 9.45 -10.06 -14.25
CA ASP A 38 9.35 -8.59 -14.19
C ASP A 38 8.34 -8.10 -13.12
N GLU A 39 8.24 -8.83 -12.00
CA GLU A 39 7.35 -8.47 -10.88
C GLU A 39 8.00 -7.42 -9.98
N THR A 40 7.24 -6.39 -9.65
CA THR A 40 7.71 -5.29 -8.78
C THR A 40 7.31 -5.47 -7.32
N SER A 41 6.68 -6.59 -6.95
CA SER A 41 6.28 -6.80 -5.57
C SER A 41 6.35 -8.26 -5.12
N VAL A 42 6.44 -8.45 -3.80
CA VAL A 42 6.32 -9.76 -3.17
C VAL A 42 5.30 -9.71 -2.05
N SER A 43 4.37 -10.65 -2.05
CA SER A 43 3.41 -10.83 -0.96
C SER A 43 4.05 -11.57 0.21
N ILE A 44 3.95 -10.99 1.41
CA ILE A 44 4.49 -11.50 2.67
C ILE A 44 3.36 -11.70 3.67
N ASP A 45 3.13 -12.94 4.09
CA ASP A 45 2.17 -13.24 5.16
C ASP A 45 2.70 -12.73 6.49
N PHE A 46 1.90 -11.90 7.16
CA PHE A 46 2.29 -11.33 8.45
C PHE A 46 2.38 -12.38 9.57
N GLN A 47 1.64 -13.49 9.48
CA GLN A 47 1.75 -14.58 10.44
C GLN A 47 3.10 -15.28 10.34
N ASP A 48 3.64 -15.40 9.12
CA ASP A 48 4.98 -15.97 8.91
C ASP A 48 6.05 -15.06 9.53
N LEU A 49 5.92 -13.74 9.35
CA LEU A 49 6.80 -12.77 10.01
C LEU A 49 6.77 -12.94 11.53
N ILE A 50 5.58 -12.95 12.15
CA ILE A 50 5.43 -13.11 13.60
C ILE A 50 6.02 -14.45 14.08
N SER A 51 5.80 -15.52 13.33
CA SER A 51 6.32 -16.86 13.64
C SER A 51 7.85 -16.91 13.63
N PHE A 52 8.48 -16.11 12.76
CA PHE A 52 9.93 -15.97 12.69
C PHE A 52 10.47 -15.11 13.84
N ASP A 53 9.91 -13.92 14.04
CA ASP A 53 10.26 -13.04 15.15
C ASP A 53 9.08 -12.14 15.56
N ASN A 54 8.64 -12.27 16.82
CA ASN A 54 7.55 -11.49 17.38
C ASN A 54 7.83 -9.98 17.42
N VAL A 55 9.10 -9.55 17.27
CA VAL A 55 9.46 -8.12 17.20
C VAL A 55 8.68 -7.41 16.08
N PHE A 56 8.37 -8.08 14.97
CA PHE A 56 7.62 -7.47 13.86
C PHE A 56 6.20 -7.05 14.24
N MET A 57 5.56 -7.73 15.20
CA MET A 57 4.26 -7.32 15.74
C MET A 57 4.34 -5.96 16.41
N THR A 58 5.37 -5.75 17.25
CA THR A 58 5.60 -4.48 17.95
C THR A 58 5.93 -3.37 16.96
N LEU A 59 6.84 -3.63 16.00
CA LEU A 59 7.24 -2.65 14.99
C LEU A 59 6.05 -2.19 14.13
N ALA A 60 5.24 -3.13 13.64
CA ALA A 60 4.05 -2.81 12.85
C ALA A 60 3.00 -2.02 13.65
N ALA A 61 2.85 -2.30 14.94
CA ALA A 61 1.88 -1.61 15.80
C ALA A 61 2.33 -0.20 16.23
N GLU A 62 3.62 0.01 16.45
CA GLU A 62 4.20 1.28 16.90
C GLU A 62 4.22 2.32 15.77
N ASP A 63 4.88 2.01 14.65
CA ASP A 63 5.01 2.90 13.49
C ASP A 63 4.79 2.11 12.18
N PRO A 64 3.53 1.97 11.74
CA PRO A 64 3.17 1.29 10.50
C PRO A 64 3.87 1.81 9.25
N LEU A 65 4.08 3.14 9.15
CA LEU A 65 4.69 3.74 7.96
C LEU A 65 6.16 3.35 7.91
N LYS A 66 6.88 3.51 9.02
CA LYS A 66 8.28 3.11 9.11
C LYS A 66 8.46 1.61 8.93
N PHE A 67 7.55 0.80 9.46
CA PHE A 67 7.54 -0.64 9.25
C PHE A 67 7.49 -0.97 7.75
N ILE A 68 6.51 -0.45 7.01
CA ILE A 68 6.39 -0.68 5.56
C ILE A 68 7.63 -0.19 4.79
N GLU A 69 8.16 0.99 5.13
CA GLU A 69 9.41 1.49 4.54
C GLU A 69 10.57 0.50 4.75
N THR A 70 10.74 0.01 5.98
CA THR A 70 11.83 -0.89 6.35
C THR A 70 11.72 -2.24 5.61
N VAL A 71 10.51 -2.79 5.46
CA VAL A 71 10.32 -4.03 4.69
C VAL A 71 10.63 -3.81 3.20
N ASN A 72 10.23 -2.67 2.63
CA ASN A 72 10.58 -2.32 1.25
C ASN A 72 12.09 -2.18 1.06
N ASP A 73 12.77 -1.49 1.98
CA ASP A 73 14.22 -1.27 1.94
C ASP A 73 14.98 -2.60 2.05
N ALA A 74 14.55 -3.49 2.96
CA ALA A 74 15.10 -4.84 3.10
C ALA A 74 14.92 -5.66 1.82
N LEU A 75 13.73 -5.62 1.20
CA LEU A 75 13.48 -6.30 -0.08
C LEU A 75 14.41 -5.80 -1.19
N VAL A 76 14.57 -4.47 -1.31
CA VAL A 76 15.49 -3.87 -2.29
C VAL A 76 16.94 -4.26 -2.01
N ALA A 77 17.35 -4.31 -0.74
CA ALA A 77 18.69 -4.73 -0.36
C ALA A 77 18.97 -6.20 -0.74
N VAL A 78 18.01 -7.09 -0.49
CA VAL A 78 18.10 -8.50 -0.88
C VAL A 78 18.16 -8.65 -2.40
N LEU A 79 17.25 -8.01 -3.14
CA LEU A 79 17.22 -8.04 -4.61
C LEU A 79 18.50 -7.48 -5.22
N ARG A 80 19.09 -6.43 -4.65
CA ARG A 80 20.32 -5.82 -5.16
C ARG A 80 21.53 -6.75 -5.04
N VAL A 81 21.52 -7.67 -4.08
CA VAL A 81 22.56 -8.71 -3.96
C VAL A 81 22.31 -9.86 -4.92
N GLU A 82 21.04 -10.26 -5.10
CA GLU A 82 20.66 -11.39 -5.95
C GLU A 82 20.74 -11.06 -7.44
N ASP A 83 20.17 -9.93 -7.87
CA ASP A 83 20.11 -9.48 -9.25
C ASP A 83 20.31 -7.95 -9.33
N PRO A 84 21.57 -7.47 -9.34
CA PRO A 84 21.88 -6.05 -9.44
C PRO A 84 21.38 -5.42 -10.75
N ASP A 85 21.37 -6.18 -11.85
CA ASP A 85 21.01 -5.68 -13.17
C ASP A 85 19.50 -5.39 -13.23
N TYR A 86 18.68 -6.28 -12.67
CA TYR A 86 17.24 -6.06 -12.51
C TYR A 86 16.96 -4.77 -11.73
N VAL A 87 17.53 -4.61 -10.54
CA VAL A 87 17.31 -3.44 -9.68
C VAL A 87 17.77 -2.13 -10.35
N ASN A 88 18.83 -2.15 -11.16
CA ASN A 88 19.29 -0.97 -11.88
C ASN A 88 18.43 -0.64 -13.11
N SER A 89 17.65 -1.60 -13.62
CA SER A 89 16.80 -1.42 -14.79
C SER A 89 15.42 -0.85 -14.46
N ILE A 90 14.98 -0.96 -13.21
CA ILE A 90 13.66 -0.50 -12.74
C ILE A 90 13.78 0.64 -11.74
N ASP A 91 12.71 1.42 -11.61
CA ASP A 91 12.59 2.41 -10.54
C ASP A 91 12.39 1.68 -9.20
N ILE A 92 13.37 1.79 -8.31
CA ILE A 92 13.35 1.15 -6.98
C ILE A 92 12.13 1.54 -6.13
N THR A 93 11.49 2.69 -6.41
CA THR A 93 10.30 3.13 -5.69
C THR A 93 9.06 2.29 -6.02
N LEU A 94 9.09 1.55 -7.14
CA LEU A 94 8.07 0.60 -7.56
C LEU A 94 8.22 -0.76 -6.88
N ILE A 95 9.40 -1.08 -6.33
CA ILE A 95 9.63 -2.33 -5.60
C ILE A 95 8.90 -2.26 -4.25
N LYS A 96 7.94 -3.16 -4.03
CA LYS A 96 7.10 -3.16 -2.82
C LYS A 96 6.98 -4.54 -2.17
N ALA A 97 7.20 -4.57 -0.85
CA ALA A 97 6.74 -5.67 -0.02
C ALA A 97 5.26 -5.45 0.34
N ARG A 98 4.42 -6.44 0.04
CA ARG A 98 2.97 -6.40 0.20
C ARG A 98 2.59 -7.31 1.36
N ILE A 99 2.28 -6.73 2.51
CA ILE A 99 1.91 -7.44 3.72
C ILE A 99 0.47 -7.94 3.62
N THR A 100 0.30 -9.24 3.80
CA THR A 100 -0.98 -9.95 3.78
C THR A 100 -1.32 -10.49 5.16
N ASN A 101 -2.59 -10.83 5.41
CA ASN A 101 -3.02 -11.53 6.63
C ASN A 101 -2.57 -10.88 7.97
N TYR A 102 -2.63 -9.55 8.07
CA TYR A 102 -2.25 -8.81 9.28
C TYR A 102 -3.19 -9.12 10.46
N SER A 103 -2.63 -9.29 11.66
CA SER A 103 -3.34 -9.89 12.81
C SER A 103 -4.53 -9.08 13.33
N GLU A 104 -4.53 -7.76 13.17
CA GLU A 104 -5.63 -6.90 13.66
C GLU A 104 -6.73 -6.77 12.60
N HIS A 105 -7.64 -7.75 12.56
CA HIS A 105 -8.88 -7.63 11.77
C HIS A 105 -9.85 -6.64 12.40
N VAL A 106 -10.31 -5.68 11.60
CA VAL A 106 -11.29 -4.67 12.02
C VAL A 106 -12.45 -4.65 11.04
N ALA A 107 -13.63 -5.10 11.50
CA ALA A 107 -14.86 -4.95 10.75
C ALA A 107 -15.09 -3.48 10.33
N LEU A 108 -15.58 -3.23 9.11
CA LEU A 108 -15.69 -1.86 8.57
C LEU A 108 -16.52 -0.94 9.48
N ARG A 109 -17.58 -1.46 10.11
CA ARG A 109 -18.41 -0.72 11.08
C ARG A 109 -17.74 -0.45 12.41
N ALA A 110 -16.68 -1.17 12.77
CA ALA A 110 -15.90 -0.98 13.97
C ALA A 110 -14.79 0.09 13.82
N ILE A 111 -14.50 0.55 12.59
CA ILE A 111 -13.49 1.59 12.34
C ILE A 111 -13.87 2.90 13.04
N ARG A 112 -12.94 3.40 13.87
CA ARG A 112 -13.05 4.61 14.73
C ARG A 112 -11.74 5.38 14.74
N SER A 113 -11.76 6.59 15.30
CA SER A 113 -10.59 7.49 15.40
C SER A 113 -9.35 6.87 16.03
N LYS A 114 -9.50 5.90 16.95
CA LYS A 114 -8.36 5.19 17.57
C LYS A 114 -7.49 4.41 16.58
N HIS A 115 -7.99 4.13 15.38
CA HIS A 115 -7.26 3.39 14.36
C HIS A 115 -6.59 4.30 13.32
N ILE A 116 -6.74 5.63 13.43
CA ILE A 116 -6.09 6.57 12.50
C ILE A 116 -4.57 6.40 12.63
N GLY A 117 -3.90 6.24 11.48
CA GLY A 117 -2.45 6.01 11.40
C GLY A 117 -2.02 4.61 11.86
N LYS A 118 -2.96 3.66 12.04
CA LYS A 118 -2.67 2.27 12.36
C LYS A 118 -2.80 1.37 11.14
N LEU A 119 -1.94 0.34 11.06
CA LEU A 119 -2.08 -0.75 10.09
C LEU A 119 -3.27 -1.60 10.52
N LEU A 120 -4.16 -1.90 9.58
CA LEU A 120 -5.38 -2.67 9.80
C LEU A 120 -5.52 -3.75 8.74
N HIS A 121 -6.24 -4.81 9.10
CA HIS A 121 -6.75 -5.79 8.16
C HIS A 121 -8.27 -5.68 8.08
N ILE A 122 -8.82 -5.54 6.87
CA ILE A 122 -10.27 -5.47 6.64
C ILE A 122 -10.70 -6.50 5.60
N SER A 123 -11.95 -6.97 5.70
CA SER A 123 -12.59 -7.82 4.71
C SER A 123 -13.84 -7.14 4.15
N GLY A 124 -14.19 -7.43 2.91
CA GLY A 124 -15.46 -7.00 2.34
C GLY A 124 -15.55 -7.23 0.84
N ILE A 125 -16.68 -6.81 0.26
CA ILE A 125 -16.95 -6.93 -1.16
C ILE A 125 -16.53 -5.65 -1.86
N MET A 126 -15.73 -5.80 -2.92
CA MET A 126 -15.41 -4.71 -3.84
C MET A 126 -16.69 -4.26 -4.55
N MET A 127 -17.17 -3.03 -4.32
CA MET A 127 -18.42 -2.55 -4.92
C MET A 127 -18.21 -1.81 -6.24
N ARG A 128 -17.16 -0.98 -6.30
CA ARG A 128 -16.82 -0.19 -7.49
C ARG A 128 -15.37 0.25 -7.43
N ALA A 129 -14.79 0.42 -8.60
CA ALA A 129 -13.48 1.03 -8.80
C ALA A 129 -13.60 2.30 -9.64
N SER A 130 -12.74 3.28 -9.39
CA SER A 130 -12.55 4.40 -10.32
C SER A 130 -11.76 3.94 -11.55
N GLU A 131 -11.72 4.79 -12.57
CA GLU A 131 -10.68 4.69 -13.59
C GLU A 131 -9.30 4.76 -12.94
N VAL A 132 -8.35 4.01 -13.51
CA VAL A 132 -6.92 4.09 -13.16
C VAL A 132 -6.38 5.43 -13.65
N LYS A 133 -5.61 6.11 -12.80
CA LYS A 133 -5.02 7.42 -13.10
C LYS A 133 -3.54 7.43 -12.73
N PRO A 134 -2.69 8.13 -13.49
CA PRO A 134 -1.30 8.32 -13.10
C PRO A 134 -1.21 9.38 -11.97
N LEU A 135 -0.73 8.97 -10.80
CA LEU A 135 -0.39 9.85 -9.68
C LEU A 135 1.05 10.35 -9.85
N LEU A 136 1.24 11.66 -9.81
CA LEU A 136 2.57 12.28 -9.82
C LEU A 136 3.25 12.05 -8.47
N VAL A 137 4.31 11.25 -8.42
CA VAL A 137 5.04 10.92 -7.17
C VAL A 137 6.35 11.70 -7.06
N GLN A 138 7.04 11.90 -8.18
CA GLN A 138 8.23 12.76 -8.24
C GLN A 138 8.05 13.76 -9.38
N ALA A 139 7.89 15.04 -9.04
CA ALA A 139 7.76 16.11 -10.01
C ALA A 139 9.13 16.69 -10.35
N VAL A 140 9.45 16.81 -11.63
CA VAL A 140 10.58 17.63 -12.08
C VAL A 140 10.07 18.99 -12.52
N PHE A 141 10.43 20.02 -11.78
CA PHE A 141 10.09 21.40 -12.09
C PHE A 141 11.26 22.11 -12.78
N GLN A 142 10.98 23.00 -13.71
CA GLN A 142 11.98 23.85 -14.36
C GLN A 142 11.77 25.31 -13.97
N CYS A 143 12.83 25.94 -13.48
CA CYS A 143 12.85 27.38 -13.23
C CYS A 143 12.78 28.16 -14.55
N ARG A 144 11.80 29.05 -14.71
CA ARG A 144 11.64 29.84 -15.94
C ARG A 144 12.66 30.96 -16.16
N ILE A 145 13.61 31.15 -15.24
CA ILE A 145 14.59 32.24 -15.29
C ILE A 145 16.00 31.72 -15.55
N CYS A 146 16.39 30.62 -14.89
CA CYS A 146 17.72 30.04 -15.02
C CYS A 146 17.70 28.60 -15.55
N ASP A 147 16.53 28.09 -15.96
CA ASP A 147 16.30 26.75 -16.52
C ASP A 147 16.71 25.56 -15.63
N GLU A 148 17.02 25.82 -14.35
CA GLU A 148 17.36 24.79 -13.36
C GLU A 148 16.22 23.79 -13.19
N LYS A 149 16.57 22.49 -13.17
CA LYS A 149 15.65 21.39 -12.93
C LYS A 149 15.63 21.03 -11.45
N ILE A 150 14.44 20.96 -10.88
CA ILE A 150 14.21 20.82 -9.45
C ILE A 150 13.32 19.59 -9.25
N PRO A 151 13.90 18.41 -8.98
CA PRO A 151 13.12 17.25 -8.59
C PRO A 151 12.50 17.49 -7.20
N GLN A 152 11.22 17.20 -7.04
CA GLN A 152 10.50 17.35 -5.79
C GLN A 152 9.47 16.23 -5.65
N THR A 153 9.58 15.45 -4.57
CA THR A 153 8.56 14.47 -4.18
C THR A 153 7.22 15.14 -3.94
N GLN A 154 6.16 14.49 -4.38
CA GLN A 154 4.79 14.95 -4.22
C GLN A 154 4.03 13.98 -3.33
N GLU A 155 3.26 14.54 -2.40
CA GLU A 155 2.33 13.78 -1.57
C GLU A 155 0.96 13.70 -2.25
N GLU A 156 0.09 12.81 -1.77
CA GLU A 156 -1.25 12.64 -2.31
C GLU A 156 -2.07 13.95 -2.31
N GLY A 157 -2.87 14.15 -3.37
CA GLY A 157 -3.79 15.27 -3.49
C GLY A 157 -3.35 16.30 -4.52
N ARG A 158 -3.09 17.55 -4.09
CA ARG A 158 -2.64 18.62 -4.98
C ARG A 158 -1.12 18.68 -4.95
N TYR A 159 -0.49 18.51 -6.12
CA TYR A 159 0.95 18.69 -6.21
C TYR A 159 1.32 20.13 -5.81
N THR A 160 2.48 20.26 -5.17
CA THR A 160 3.06 21.51 -4.70
C THR A 160 4.25 21.88 -5.56
N GLU A 161 4.40 23.17 -5.84
CA GLU A 161 5.52 23.70 -6.60
C GLU A 161 6.54 24.34 -5.64
N PRO A 162 7.86 24.26 -5.92
CA PRO A 162 8.85 25.03 -5.20
C PRO A 162 8.54 26.53 -5.28
N VAL A 163 8.42 27.20 -4.13
CA VAL A 163 8.09 28.63 -4.06
C VAL A 163 9.20 29.51 -4.66
N ARG A 164 10.45 29.03 -4.60
CA ARG A 164 11.65 29.70 -5.11
C ARG A 164 12.57 28.68 -5.76
N CYS A 165 13.34 29.13 -6.75
CA CYS A 165 14.38 28.31 -7.33
C CYS A 165 15.56 28.18 -6.36
N PRO A 166 16.06 26.96 -6.08
CA PRO A 166 17.19 26.76 -5.17
C PRO A 166 18.52 27.31 -5.72
N LEU A 167 18.64 27.45 -7.04
CA LEU A 167 19.87 27.94 -7.68
C LEU A 167 19.96 29.47 -7.74
N CYS A 168 18.89 30.14 -8.19
CA CYS A 168 18.91 31.60 -8.40
C CYS A 168 18.12 32.41 -7.35
N ASP A 169 17.47 31.74 -6.39
CA ASP A 169 16.62 32.31 -5.32
C ASP A 169 15.47 33.23 -5.80
N LYS A 170 15.19 33.23 -7.10
CA LYS A 170 14.09 34.02 -7.67
C LYS A 170 12.76 33.31 -7.45
N LYS A 171 11.76 34.11 -7.05
CA LYS A 171 10.35 33.69 -7.01
C LYS A 171 9.79 33.78 -8.44
N THR A 172 9.51 32.63 -9.03
CA THR A 172 8.96 32.52 -10.38
C THR A 172 8.02 31.32 -10.46
N PRO A 173 6.94 31.35 -11.26
CA PRO A 173 6.16 30.15 -11.54
C PRO A 173 7.05 29.07 -12.12
N MET A 174 6.94 27.85 -11.60
CA MET A 174 7.71 26.73 -12.12
C MET A 174 7.00 26.15 -13.35
N ARG A 175 7.76 25.47 -14.22
CA ARG A 175 7.19 24.66 -15.30
C ARG A 175 7.32 23.20 -14.91
N LEU A 176 6.23 22.47 -14.80
CA LEU A 176 6.29 21.02 -14.64
C LEU A 176 6.80 20.38 -15.94
N LEU A 177 7.86 19.59 -15.85
CA LEU A 177 8.39 18.77 -16.94
C LEU A 177 7.83 17.36 -16.81
N SER A 178 6.59 17.15 -17.25
CA SER A 178 5.90 15.86 -17.09
C SER A 178 6.65 14.66 -17.66
N GLN A 179 7.42 14.84 -18.74
CA GLN A 179 8.21 13.75 -19.35
C GLN A 179 9.44 13.35 -18.53
N GLU A 180 9.86 14.17 -17.59
CA GLU A 180 10.98 13.89 -16.67
C GLU A 180 10.49 13.56 -15.25
N SER A 181 9.19 13.67 -15.02
CA SER A 181 8.54 13.33 -13.76
C SER A 181 8.21 11.85 -13.70
N GLN A 182 8.15 11.30 -12.49
CA GLN A 182 7.72 9.94 -12.24
C GLN A 182 6.25 9.89 -11.84
N PHE A 183 5.55 8.90 -12.40
CA PHE A 183 4.15 8.62 -12.10
C PHE A 183 4.00 7.19 -11.63
N ARG A 184 2.97 6.96 -10.83
CA ARG A 184 2.56 5.63 -10.36
C ARG A 184 1.07 5.47 -10.60
N ASP A 185 0.64 4.27 -10.97
CA ASP A 185 -0.78 3.99 -11.11
C ASP A 185 -1.49 4.15 -9.78
N TRP A 186 -2.66 4.78 -9.83
CA TRP A 186 -3.50 5.08 -8.69
C TRP A 186 -4.95 4.75 -9.03
N GLN A 187 -5.66 4.16 -8.07
CA GLN A 187 -7.07 3.84 -8.21
C GLN A 187 -7.76 3.96 -6.86
N LYS A 188 -8.99 4.50 -6.86
CA LYS A 188 -9.85 4.50 -5.69
C LYS A 188 -10.92 3.44 -5.84
N VAL A 189 -10.99 2.54 -4.88
CA VAL A 189 -12.02 1.51 -4.80
C VAL A 189 -12.90 1.71 -3.58
N ARG A 190 -14.12 1.19 -3.63
CA ARG A 190 -15.04 1.19 -2.49
C ARG A 190 -15.34 -0.23 -2.06
N ILE A 191 -15.00 -0.54 -0.82
CA ILE A 191 -15.22 -1.85 -0.20
C ILE A 191 -16.41 -1.73 0.74
N GLN A 192 -17.32 -2.70 0.69
CA GLN A 192 -18.51 -2.79 1.51
C GLN A 192 -18.48 -4.04 2.39
N GLU A 193 -19.11 -3.96 3.56
CA GLU A 193 -19.29 -5.13 4.43
C GLU A 193 -19.96 -6.28 3.69
N SER A 194 -19.47 -7.50 3.93
CA SER A 194 -20.08 -8.73 3.43
C SER A 194 -21.45 -8.96 4.07
N PRO A 195 -22.44 -9.52 3.35
CA PRO A 195 -23.77 -9.78 3.87
C PRO A 195 -23.78 -10.60 5.17
N GLU A 196 -22.84 -11.53 5.31
CA GLU A 196 -22.66 -12.41 6.47
C GLU A 196 -22.31 -11.65 7.75
N GLU A 197 -21.64 -10.51 7.64
CA GLU A 197 -21.24 -9.68 8.78
C GLU A 197 -22.31 -8.64 9.15
N LEU A 198 -23.42 -8.55 8.40
CA LEU A 198 -24.43 -7.51 8.59
C LEU A 198 -25.35 -7.79 9.77
N PRO A 199 -25.47 -6.86 10.73
CA PRO A 199 -26.48 -6.96 11.77
C PRO A 199 -27.89 -6.91 11.16
N PRO A 200 -28.85 -7.69 11.69
CA PRO A 200 -30.22 -7.72 11.19
C PRO A 200 -30.84 -6.31 11.10
N GLY A 201 -31.38 -5.97 9.93
CA GLY A 201 -32.07 -4.71 9.68
C GLY A 201 -31.18 -3.47 9.54
N GLN A 202 -29.85 -3.61 9.55
CA GLN A 202 -28.95 -2.48 9.34
C GLN A 202 -28.44 -2.41 7.89
N MET A 203 -28.26 -1.19 7.38
CA MET A 203 -27.61 -1.00 6.09
C MET A 203 -26.11 -1.34 6.17
N PRO A 204 -25.53 -1.90 5.10
CA PRO A 204 -24.11 -2.14 5.01
C PRO A 204 -23.33 -0.83 5.00
N ARG A 205 -22.17 -0.82 5.65
CA ARG A 205 -21.22 0.28 5.60
C ARG A 205 -20.16 -0.01 4.53
N SER A 206 -19.56 1.07 4.04
CA SER A 206 -18.49 1.01 3.06
C SER A 206 -17.39 2.00 3.39
N ILE A 207 -16.17 1.69 3.00
CA ILE A 207 -15.01 2.58 3.10
C ILE A 207 -14.34 2.72 1.73
N ASP A 208 -13.74 3.89 1.49
CA ASP A 208 -12.90 4.08 0.31
C ASP A 208 -11.50 3.56 0.62
N VAL A 209 -10.92 2.84 -0.34
CA VAL A 209 -9.56 2.31 -0.29
C VAL A 209 -8.79 2.83 -1.50
N ILE A 210 -7.57 3.28 -1.26
CA ILE A 210 -6.63 3.76 -2.27
C ILE A 210 -5.66 2.63 -2.60
N LEU A 211 -5.57 2.31 -3.87
CA LEU A 211 -4.65 1.32 -4.44
C LEU A 211 -3.60 2.04 -5.27
N GLU A 212 -2.34 1.63 -5.14
CA GLU A 212 -1.22 2.25 -5.86
C GLU A 212 -0.18 1.23 -6.34
N GLY A 213 0.32 1.42 -7.55
CA GLY A 213 1.30 0.52 -8.17
C GLY A 213 0.69 -0.83 -8.54
N ASP A 214 1.39 -1.92 -8.24
CA ASP A 214 1.05 -3.30 -8.63
C ASP A 214 -0.28 -3.83 -8.06
N VAL A 215 -0.84 -3.21 -7.01
CA VAL A 215 -2.14 -3.62 -6.44
C VAL A 215 -3.33 -2.91 -7.10
N VAL A 216 -3.09 -2.07 -8.12
CA VAL A 216 -4.16 -1.43 -8.91
C VAL A 216 -4.78 -2.43 -9.88
N ASP A 217 -6.11 -2.37 -10.06
CA ASP A 217 -6.88 -3.21 -11.00
C ASP A 217 -6.76 -4.74 -10.76
N VAL A 218 -6.23 -5.16 -9.61
CA VAL A 218 -6.09 -6.59 -9.26
C VAL A 218 -7.42 -7.26 -8.93
N SER A 219 -8.43 -6.50 -8.50
CA SER A 219 -9.74 -7.00 -8.09
C SER A 219 -10.87 -6.30 -8.82
N ARG A 220 -12.02 -6.99 -8.93
CA ARG A 220 -13.17 -6.54 -9.71
C ARG A 220 -14.40 -6.34 -8.81
N PRO A 221 -15.35 -5.48 -9.22
CA PRO A 221 -16.62 -5.37 -8.52
C PRO A 221 -17.31 -6.74 -8.36
N GLY A 222 -17.64 -7.10 -7.12
CA GLY A 222 -18.22 -8.39 -6.73
C GLY A 222 -17.25 -9.35 -6.07
N ASP A 223 -15.94 -9.10 -6.15
CA ASP A 223 -14.92 -9.92 -5.51
C ASP A 223 -14.94 -9.72 -3.99
N LEU A 224 -14.73 -10.82 -3.25
CA LEU A 224 -14.46 -10.76 -1.82
C LEU A 224 -12.98 -10.48 -1.64
N VAL A 225 -12.66 -9.34 -1.05
CA VAL A 225 -11.29 -8.88 -0.88
C VAL A 225 -10.94 -8.76 0.60
N LYS A 226 -9.70 -9.10 0.92
CA LYS A 226 -9.05 -8.77 2.18
C LYS A 226 -7.99 -7.71 1.89
N VAL A 227 -7.98 -6.64 2.65
CA VAL A 227 -7.04 -5.53 2.47
C VAL A 227 -6.29 -5.29 3.75
N THR A 228 -4.96 -5.29 3.65
CA THR A 228 -4.06 -4.81 4.69
C THR A 228 -3.63 -3.40 4.30
N GLY A 229 -3.84 -2.42 5.17
CA GLY A 229 -3.54 -1.03 4.86
C GLY A 229 -3.61 -0.10 6.06
N ILE A 230 -3.18 1.14 5.87
CA ILE A 230 -3.15 2.14 6.95
C ILE A 230 -4.38 3.03 6.83
N LEU A 231 -5.08 3.24 7.95
CA LEU A 231 -6.21 4.17 7.97
C LEU A 231 -5.71 5.61 7.97
N GLN A 232 -6.00 6.33 6.88
CA GLN A 232 -5.65 7.72 6.68
C GLN A 232 -6.86 8.63 6.81
N THR A 233 -6.60 9.93 6.97
CA THR A 233 -7.64 10.95 6.98
C THR A 233 -7.31 12.10 6.05
N THR A 234 -8.33 12.67 5.43
CA THR A 234 -8.18 13.89 4.61
C THR A 234 -9.18 14.96 5.07
N PRO A 235 -8.78 16.24 5.13
CA PRO A 235 -9.68 17.32 5.51
C PRO A 235 -10.89 17.37 4.60
N ASP A 236 -12.07 17.55 5.19
CA ASP A 236 -13.27 17.82 4.39
C ASP A 236 -13.42 19.32 4.12
N PHE A 237 -13.82 19.65 2.90
CA PHE A 237 -13.97 21.03 2.45
C PHE A 237 -15.43 21.45 2.48
N SER A 238 -15.76 22.49 3.25
CA SER A 238 -17.11 23.04 3.27
C SER A 238 -17.48 23.63 1.90
N ARG A 239 -18.69 23.31 1.41
CA ARG A 239 -19.27 23.92 0.20
C ARG A 239 -19.37 25.45 0.27
N ARG A 240 -19.32 26.04 1.47
CA ARG A 240 -19.39 27.50 1.71
C ARG A 240 -18.01 28.16 1.93
N GLY A 241 -16.93 27.42 1.72
CA GLY A 241 -15.57 27.86 2.06
C GLY A 241 -15.25 27.60 3.54
N GLY A 242 -13.96 27.35 3.82
CA GLY A 242 -13.46 26.99 5.15
C GLY A 242 -13.12 25.50 5.30
N ARG A 243 -12.22 25.20 6.25
CA ARG A 243 -11.84 23.82 6.62
C ARG A 243 -12.79 23.31 7.69
N LEU A 244 -13.34 22.12 7.51
CA LEU A 244 -14.17 21.48 8.53
C LEU A 244 -13.28 20.83 9.61
N ALA A 245 -13.80 20.74 10.84
CA ALA A 245 -13.18 19.98 11.91
C ALA A 245 -13.45 18.46 11.80
N THR A 246 -14.37 18.06 10.90
CA THR A 246 -14.63 16.68 10.51
C THR A 246 -13.77 16.31 9.31
N PHE A 247 -13.22 15.09 9.34
CA PHE A 247 -12.32 14.57 8.31
C PHE A 247 -12.97 13.37 7.65
N ASN A 248 -12.68 13.20 6.36
CA ASN A 248 -13.00 11.96 5.65
C ASN A 248 -11.91 10.93 5.97
N ILE A 249 -12.30 9.66 6.06
CA ILE A 249 -11.38 8.54 6.28
C ILE A 249 -11.30 7.68 5.02
N PHE A 250 -10.13 7.10 4.78
CA PHE A 250 -9.89 6.11 3.74
C PHE A 250 -8.75 5.20 4.17
N ILE A 251 -8.59 4.05 3.53
CA ILE A 251 -7.47 3.15 3.77
C ILE A 251 -6.50 3.27 2.60
N GLU A 252 -5.24 3.50 2.88
CA GLU A 252 -4.15 3.35 1.92
C GLU A 252 -3.69 1.90 1.94
N ALA A 253 -3.93 1.15 0.86
CA ALA A 253 -3.68 -0.28 0.82
C ALA A 253 -2.18 -0.55 0.68
N ASN A 254 -1.65 -1.38 1.58
CA ASN A 254 -0.35 -1.99 1.39
C ASN A 254 -0.47 -3.30 0.62
N GLY A 255 -1.39 -4.20 0.99
CA GLY A 255 -1.61 -5.49 0.33
C GLY A 255 -3.10 -5.76 0.11
N VAL A 256 -3.44 -6.44 -1.00
CA VAL A 256 -4.80 -6.83 -1.35
C VAL A 256 -4.80 -8.31 -1.73
N GLU A 257 -5.71 -9.07 -1.12
CA GLU A 257 -5.90 -10.50 -1.38
C GLU A 257 -7.34 -10.73 -1.84
N ILE A 258 -7.52 -11.43 -2.96
CA ILE A 258 -8.83 -11.87 -3.40
C ILE A 258 -9.10 -13.23 -2.74
N SER A 259 -10.17 -13.31 -1.96
CA SER A 259 -10.64 -14.57 -1.44
C SER A 259 -11.38 -15.30 -2.55
N GLU A 260 -10.92 -16.50 -2.91
CA GLU A 260 -11.66 -17.36 -3.82
C GLU A 260 -12.97 -17.76 -3.16
N LYS A 261 -14.08 -17.64 -3.89
CA LYS A 261 -15.35 -18.24 -3.44
C LYS A 261 -15.18 -19.74 -3.58
N GLU A 262 -15.01 -20.45 -2.47
CA GLU A 262 -15.46 -21.83 -2.44
C GLU A 262 -16.93 -21.80 -2.85
N HIS A 263 -17.26 -22.36 -4.02
CA HIS A 263 -18.64 -22.63 -4.35
C HIS A 263 -19.13 -23.60 -3.30
N GLU A 264 -19.80 -23.10 -2.25
CA GLU A 264 -20.59 -23.91 -1.35
C GLU A 264 -21.57 -24.68 -2.23
N GLN A 265 -21.28 -25.95 -2.49
CA GLN A 265 -22.27 -26.89 -2.94
C GLN A 265 -23.27 -26.96 -1.80
N ILE A 266 -24.36 -26.23 -1.94
CA ILE A 266 -25.55 -26.44 -1.12
C ILE A 266 -25.93 -27.90 -1.36
N GLU A 267 -25.59 -28.78 -0.42
CA GLU A 267 -26.20 -30.09 -0.33
C GLU A 267 -27.69 -29.86 -0.10
N ILE A 268 -28.46 -29.87 -1.18
CA ILE A 268 -29.91 -29.94 -1.10
C ILE A 268 -30.19 -31.33 -0.54
N SER A 269 -30.42 -31.43 0.76
CA SER A 269 -31.01 -32.64 1.33
C SER A 269 -32.39 -32.80 0.70
N GLU A 270 -32.60 -33.89 -0.04
CA GLU A 270 -33.92 -34.30 -0.54
C GLU A 270 -34.82 -34.69 0.64
N GLU A 271 -35.49 -33.71 1.25
CA GLU A 271 -36.78 -33.88 1.92
C GLU A 271 -37.63 -32.64 1.65
N ASP A 272 -38.31 -32.65 0.50
CA ASP A 272 -39.66 -32.07 0.26
C ASP A 272 -40.21 -32.52 -1.11
#